data_AF-T1KUS2-F1
#
_entry.id   AF-T1KUS2-F1
#
_cell.length_a   1.000
_cell.length_b   1.000
_cell.length_c   1.000
_cell.angle_alpha   90.00
_cell.angle_beta   90.00
_cell.angle_gamma   90.00
#
_symmetry.space_group_name_H-M   'P 1'
#
loop_
_entity.id
_entity.type
_entity.pdbx_description
1 polymer ?
#
loop_
_entity_poly.entity_id
_entity_poly.type
_entity_poly.pdbx_seq_one_letter_code
_entity_poly.pdbx_strand_id
1 'polypeptide(L)'
;MLAISKTSNQSIHKIIEQIGDWPMATNKQWNPVDFDWMEATVKLRWLGISSDEFIKIQPVIDVFNNTIYRIGINEPKLSLDRNQLIGNSSVIKHYVNFMKKTALTYGGQREMIEHDVYEVLEFERELSLLTMPEEAVRESIMFYRSMTVADLSTLAPS
;
A
#
# COMPACT_ATOMS: atom_id res chain seq x y z
N MET A 1 -28.05 -14.75 2.86
CA MET A 1 -27.19 -13.68 2.28
C MET A 1 -27.09 -12.42 3.16
N LEU A 2 -28.19 -11.89 3.73
CA LEU A 2 -28.17 -10.68 4.58
C LEU A 2 -27.42 -10.78 5.93
N ALA A 3 -27.30 -11.97 6.52
CA ALA A 3 -26.55 -12.15 7.78
C ALA A 3 -25.03 -12.14 7.55
N ILE A 4 -24.56 -12.74 6.45
CA ILE A 4 -23.14 -12.73 6.08
C ILE A 4 -22.68 -11.31 5.77
N SER A 5 -23.50 -10.51 5.08
CA SER A 5 -23.13 -9.13 4.72
C SER A 5 -23.07 -8.17 5.92
N LYS A 6 -23.92 -8.35 6.94
CA LYS A 6 -23.84 -7.56 8.19
C LYS A 6 -22.63 -7.95 9.03
N THR A 7 -22.38 -9.24 9.20
CA THR A 7 -21.24 -9.74 9.99
C THR A 7 -19.91 -9.44 9.31
N SER A 8 -19.84 -9.51 7.97
CA SER A 8 -18.64 -9.17 7.19
C SER A 8 -18.32 -7.68 7.23
N ASN A 9 -19.35 -6.81 7.22
CA ASN A 9 -19.12 -5.37 7.31
C ASN A 9 -18.61 -4.98 8.72
N GLN A 10 -19.16 -5.60 9.77
CA GLN A 10 -18.65 -5.40 11.13
C GLN A 10 -17.23 -5.94 11.32
N SER A 11 -16.84 -7.01 10.62
CA SER A 11 -15.47 -7.53 10.72
C SER A 11 -14.44 -6.63 10.04
N ILE A 12 -14.76 -6.09 8.86
CA ILE A 12 -13.82 -5.22 8.13
C ILE A 12 -13.67 -3.85 8.79
N HIS A 13 -14.73 -3.26 9.36
CA HIS A 13 -14.61 -2.03 10.15
C HIS A 13 -13.66 -2.20 11.35
N LYS A 14 -13.72 -3.34 12.06
CA LYS A 14 -12.79 -3.63 13.14
C LYS A 14 -11.34 -3.76 12.65
N ILE A 15 -11.12 -4.35 11.48
CA ILE A 15 -9.79 -4.43 10.88
C ILE A 15 -9.28 -3.03 10.54
N ILE A 16 -10.10 -2.20 9.88
CA ILE A 16 -9.77 -0.81 9.54
C ILE A 16 -9.40 -0.02 10.80
N GLU A 17 -10.20 -0.12 11.87
CA GLU A 17 -9.91 0.52 13.16
C GLU A 17 -8.58 0.03 13.76
N GLN A 18 -8.32 -1.28 13.71
CA GLN A 18 -7.09 -1.85 14.27
C GLN A 18 -5.83 -1.31 13.58
N ILE A 19 -5.87 -1.11 12.25
CA ILE A 19 -4.71 -0.70 11.45
C ILE A 19 -4.49 0.82 11.36
N GLY A 20 -5.28 1.63 12.07
CA GLY A 20 -5.10 3.10 12.08
C GLY A 20 -6.20 3.89 11.38
N ASP A 21 -7.34 3.25 11.10
CA ASP A 21 -8.53 3.79 10.45
C ASP A 21 -8.36 4.08 8.94
N TRP A 22 -9.46 4.41 8.26
CA TRP A 22 -9.44 4.85 6.86
C TRP A 22 -10.20 6.17 6.71
N PRO A 23 -9.53 7.32 6.81
CA PRO A 23 -10.17 8.64 7.02
C PRO A 23 -11.25 8.98 5.98
N MET A 24 -10.98 8.66 4.71
CA MET A 24 -11.91 8.89 3.61
C MET A 24 -13.20 8.04 3.71
N ALA A 25 -13.13 6.86 4.33
CA ALA A 25 -14.21 5.87 4.37
C ALA A 25 -14.93 5.80 5.72
N THR A 26 -14.27 6.25 6.79
CA THR A 26 -14.82 6.24 8.14
C THR A 26 -15.11 7.66 8.57
N ASN A 27 -16.38 7.98 8.86
CA ASN A 27 -16.81 9.30 9.34
C ASN A 27 -16.38 9.59 10.80
N LYS A 28 -15.13 9.26 11.12
CA LYS A 28 -14.51 9.42 12.43
C LYS A 28 -13.56 10.61 12.38
N GLN A 29 -13.37 11.23 13.53
CA GLN A 29 -12.38 12.28 13.69
C GLN A 29 -10.99 11.63 13.72
N TRP A 30 -10.36 11.53 12.56
CA TRP A 30 -9.02 10.99 12.41
C TRP A 30 -7.97 12.10 12.58
N ASN A 31 -6.91 11.81 13.32
CA ASN A 31 -5.81 12.72 13.55
C ASN A 31 -4.54 12.14 12.93
N PRO A 32 -3.95 12.80 11.91
CA PRO A 32 -2.75 12.30 11.25
C PRO A 32 -1.55 12.13 12.18
N VAL A 33 -1.50 12.87 13.28
CA VAL A 33 -0.38 12.79 14.26
C VAL A 33 -0.38 11.46 15.01
N ASP A 34 -1.54 10.80 15.12
CA ASP A 34 -1.69 9.54 15.84
C ASP A 34 -1.45 8.32 14.91
N PHE A 35 -1.21 8.54 13.62
CA PHE A 35 -1.00 7.48 12.64
C PHE A 35 0.48 7.19 12.41
N ASP A 36 0.86 5.93 12.65
CA ASP A 36 2.17 5.38 12.30
C ASP A 36 2.01 4.31 11.21
N TRP A 37 2.51 4.59 10.01
CA TRP A 37 2.43 3.67 8.87
C TRP A 37 3.27 2.40 9.08
N MET A 38 4.35 2.45 9.88
CA MET A 38 5.14 1.28 10.23
C MET A 38 4.37 0.36 11.17
N GLU A 39 3.69 0.92 12.17
CA GLU A 39 2.81 0.17 13.06
C GLU A 39 1.64 -0.46 12.26
N ALA A 40 1.03 0.31 11.36
CA ALA A 40 -0.02 -0.18 10.45
C ALA A 40 0.49 -1.35 9.59
N THR A 41 1.70 -1.24 9.03
CA THR A 41 2.38 -2.29 8.25
C THR A 41 2.57 -3.57 9.06
N VAL A 42 3.04 -3.46 10.31
CA VAL A 42 3.21 -4.61 11.21
C VAL A 42 1.86 -5.27 11.52
N LYS A 43 0.83 -4.47 11.82
CA LYS A 43 -0.52 -4.98 12.10
C LYS A 43 -1.14 -5.70 10.91
N LEU A 44 -1.03 -5.14 9.70
CA LEU A 44 -1.49 -5.79 8.46
C LEU A 44 -0.88 -7.19 8.31
N ARG A 45 0.44 -7.32 8.52
CA ARG A 45 1.13 -8.62 8.46
C ARG A 45 0.63 -9.61 9.51
N TRP A 46 0.42 -9.17 10.75
CA TRP A 46 -0.16 -10.03 11.80
C TRP A 46 -1.56 -10.52 11.46
N LEU A 47 -2.33 -9.72 10.72
CA LEU A 47 -3.66 -10.07 10.23
C LEU A 47 -3.64 -10.92 8.95
N GLY A 48 -2.46 -11.22 8.38
CA GLY A 48 -2.32 -11.94 7.12
C GLY A 48 -2.73 -11.13 5.89
N ILE A 49 -2.77 -9.81 6.01
CA ILE A 49 -3.07 -8.87 4.93
C ILE A 49 -1.75 -8.34 4.36
N SER A 50 -1.68 -8.19 3.04
CA SER A 50 -0.53 -7.59 2.37
C SER A 50 -0.26 -6.19 2.92
N SER A 51 1.03 -5.87 3.08
CA SER A 51 1.53 -4.53 3.38
C SER A 51 2.50 -4.04 2.29
N ASP A 52 2.53 -4.72 1.16
CA ASP A 52 3.50 -4.48 0.08
C ASP A 52 3.28 -3.13 -0.60
N GLU A 53 2.13 -2.50 -0.40
CA GLU A 53 1.74 -1.19 -0.91
C GLU A 53 2.62 -0.04 -0.34
N PHE A 54 3.19 -0.20 0.87
CA PHE A 54 4.18 0.74 1.42
C PHE A 54 5.61 0.34 1.08
N ILE A 55 5.96 -0.89 1.44
CA ILE A 55 7.29 -1.46 1.20
C ILE A 55 7.16 -2.98 1.17
N LYS A 56 7.68 -3.58 0.10
CA LYS A 56 7.64 -5.03 -0.05
C LYS A 56 8.80 -5.65 0.71
N ILE A 57 8.49 -6.45 1.73
CA ILE A 57 9.48 -7.20 2.50
C ILE A 57 9.07 -8.67 2.53
N GLN A 58 9.94 -9.54 2.03
CA GLN A 58 9.65 -10.96 1.91
C GLN A 58 10.92 -11.81 2.03
N PRO A 59 10.82 -13.08 2.46
CA PRO A 59 11.91 -14.04 2.29
C PRO A 59 12.19 -14.26 0.80
N VAL A 60 13.45 -14.16 0.40
CA VAL A 60 13.92 -14.42 -0.96
C VAL A 60 15.08 -15.41 -0.93
N ILE A 61 15.21 -16.21 -1.99
CA ILE A 61 16.40 -17.05 -2.20
C ILE A 61 17.54 -16.15 -2.65
N ASP A 62 18.73 -16.31 -2.07
CA ASP A 62 19.90 -15.54 -2.51
C ASP A 62 20.28 -15.90 -3.95
N VAL A 63 20.44 -14.88 -4.80
CA VAL A 63 20.68 -15.03 -6.24
C VAL A 63 22.06 -15.65 -6.55
N PHE A 64 23.01 -15.58 -5.62
CA PHE A 64 24.35 -16.15 -5.73
C PHE A 64 24.53 -17.44 -4.90
N ASN A 65 23.63 -17.72 -3.96
CA ASN A 65 23.62 -18.96 -3.19
C ASN A 65 22.19 -19.45 -2.92
N ASN A 66 21.71 -20.35 -3.78
CA ASN A 66 20.34 -20.85 -3.72
C ASN A 66 20.01 -21.75 -2.51
N THR A 67 20.96 -21.98 -1.60
CA THR A 67 20.75 -22.74 -0.36
C THR A 67 20.40 -21.86 0.83
N ILE A 68 20.52 -20.53 0.70
CA ILE A 68 20.23 -19.59 1.78
C ILE A 68 19.04 -18.69 1.42
N TYR A 69 18.26 -18.36 2.45
CA TYR A 69 17.20 -17.36 2.37
C TYR A 69 17.68 -16.06 3.01
N ARG A 70 17.24 -14.94 2.44
CA ARG A 70 17.46 -13.59 2.95
C ARG A 70 16.14 -12.85 3.07
N ILE A 71 16.17 -11.75 3.82
CA ILE A 71 15.09 -10.77 3.77
C ILE A 71 15.35 -9.87 2.56
N GLY A 72 14.45 -9.92 1.58
CA GLY A 72 14.44 -9.00 0.45
C GLY A 72 13.57 -7.78 0.77
N ILE A 73 14.07 -6.59 0.43
CA ILE A 73 13.34 -5.33 0.50
C ILE A 73 13.29 -4.78 -0.92
N ASN A 74 12.08 -4.62 -1.45
CA ASN A 74 11.84 -4.21 -2.84
C ASN A 74 10.90 -2.99 -2.88
N GLU A 75 10.78 -2.42 -4.08
CA GLU A 75 9.79 -1.39 -4.39
C GLU A 75 8.37 -1.80 -3.97
N PRO A 76 7.52 -0.81 -3.62
CA PRO A 76 6.14 -1.08 -3.27
C PRO A 76 5.37 -1.68 -4.43
N LYS A 77 4.33 -2.44 -4.09
CA LYS A 77 3.34 -2.91 -5.05
C LYS A 77 2.39 -1.76 -5.38
N LEU A 78 2.28 -1.42 -6.67
CA LEU A 78 1.35 -0.41 -7.15
C LEU A 78 -0.05 -1.00 -7.36
N SER A 79 -1.09 -0.18 -7.12
CA SER A 79 -2.51 -0.55 -7.36
C SER A 79 -2.86 -0.69 -8.84
N LEU A 80 -2.11 0.01 -9.71
CA LEU A 80 -2.21 0.01 -11.16
C LEU A 80 -0.80 -0.02 -11.76
N ASP A 81 -0.69 -0.34 -13.04
CA ASP A 81 0.60 -0.30 -13.73
C ASP A 81 1.18 1.13 -13.68
N ARG A 82 2.49 1.26 -13.51
CA ARG A 82 3.20 2.54 -13.46
C ARG A 82 2.79 3.48 -14.60
N ASN A 83 2.74 2.96 -15.83
CA ASN A 83 2.37 3.74 -17.01
C ASN A 83 0.89 4.17 -17.00
N GLN A 84 0.01 3.41 -16.32
CA GLN A 84 -1.39 3.78 -16.14
C GLN A 84 -1.57 4.89 -15.11
N LEU A 85 -0.73 4.92 -14.05
CA LEU A 85 -0.76 5.97 -13.01
C LEU A 85 -0.20 7.31 -13.53
N ILE A 86 0.95 7.27 -14.21
CA ILE A 86 1.62 8.46 -14.75
C ILE A 86 0.88 9.02 -15.98
N GLY A 87 0.28 8.13 -16.78
CA GLY A 87 -0.45 8.52 -17.99
C GLY A 87 -1.86 9.05 -17.70
N ASN A 88 -2.53 9.52 -18.76
CA ASN A 88 -3.95 9.83 -18.70
C ASN A 88 -4.75 8.69 -19.36
N SER A 89 -5.05 7.65 -18.57
CA SER A 89 -5.78 6.48 -19.02
C SER A 89 -7.26 6.52 -18.63
N SER A 90 -8.12 5.88 -19.41
CA SER A 90 -9.52 5.65 -19.01
C SER A 90 -9.62 4.77 -17.75
N VAL A 91 -8.58 3.98 -17.46
CA VAL A 91 -8.48 3.13 -16.26
C VAL A 91 -8.47 3.98 -14.99
N ILE A 92 -7.74 5.10 -14.95
CA ILE A 92 -7.72 6.00 -13.79
C ILE A 92 -9.14 6.46 -13.41
N LYS A 93 -9.99 6.78 -14.40
CA LYS A 93 -11.37 7.20 -14.12
C LYS A 93 -12.18 6.10 -13.43
N HIS A 94 -11.98 4.84 -13.84
CA HIS A 94 -12.64 3.69 -13.22
C HIS A 94 -12.08 3.42 -11.82
N TYR A 95 -10.77 3.57 -11.63
CA TYR A 95 -10.09 3.40 -10.36
C TYR A 95 -10.53 4.43 -9.31
N VAL A 96 -10.55 5.72 -9.68
CA VAL A 96 -11.11 6.79 -8.84
C VAL A 96 -12.57 6.51 -8.48
N ASN A 97 -13.40 6.13 -9.46
CA ASN A 97 -14.80 5.79 -9.20
C ASN A 97 -14.95 4.57 -8.26
N PHE A 98 -14.06 3.58 -8.38
CA PHE A 98 -14.02 2.43 -7.48
C PHE A 98 -13.68 2.84 -6.04
N MET A 99 -12.66 3.66 -5.84
CA MET A 99 -12.32 4.20 -4.51
C MET A 99 -13.48 4.99 -3.90
N LYS A 100 -14.09 5.91 -4.67
CA LYS A 100 -15.24 6.70 -4.22
C LYS A 100 -16.42 5.83 -3.79
N LYS A 101 -16.81 4.85 -4.63
CA LYS A 101 -17.93 3.94 -4.32
C LYS A 101 -17.65 3.06 -3.10
N THR A 102 -16.41 2.61 -2.96
CA THR A 102 -15.97 1.80 -1.82
C THR A 102 -16.06 2.63 -0.54
N ALA A 103 -15.48 3.83 -0.51
CA ALA A 103 -15.53 4.71 0.65
C ALA A 103 -16.98 5.09 1.05
N LEU A 104 -17.85 5.37 0.07
CA LEU A 104 -19.28 5.61 0.32
C LEU A 104 -19.97 4.39 0.95
N THR A 105 -19.61 3.18 0.53
CA THR A 105 -20.19 1.94 1.06
C THR A 105 -19.83 1.73 2.54
N TYR A 106 -18.67 2.23 2.96
CA TYR A 106 -18.18 2.18 4.34
C TYR A 106 -18.61 3.37 5.20
N GLY A 107 -19.38 4.32 4.65
CA GLY A 107 -19.96 5.43 5.40
C GLY A 107 -19.16 6.74 5.34
N GLY A 108 -18.22 6.86 4.41
CA GLY A 108 -17.51 8.11 4.17
C GLY A 108 -18.44 9.22 3.64
N GLN A 109 -18.08 10.47 3.91
CA GLN A 109 -18.84 11.63 3.46
C GLN A 109 -18.48 12.00 2.03
N ARG A 110 -19.48 12.31 1.19
CA ARG A 110 -19.25 12.57 -0.24
C ARG A 110 -18.26 13.71 -0.47
N GLU A 111 -18.40 14.78 0.30
CA GLU A 111 -17.59 15.99 0.18
C GLU A 111 -16.10 15.70 0.48
N MET A 112 -15.83 14.89 1.51
CA MET A 112 -14.47 14.45 1.86
C MET A 112 -13.90 13.49 0.82
N ILE A 113 -14.70 12.50 0.40
CA ILE A 113 -14.32 11.50 -0.60
C ILE A 113 -13.91 12.15 -1.94
N GLU A 114 -14.61 13.21 -2.35
CA GLU A 114 -14.29 13.94 -3.57
C GLU A 114 -12.92 14.63 -3.51
N HIS A 115 -12.41 14.94 -2.33
CA HIS A 115 -11.08 15.53 -2.13
C HIS A 115 -10.01 14.45 -1.93
N ASP A 116 -10.19 13.61 -0.90
CA ASP A 116 -9.19 12.64 -0.43
C ASP A 116 -8.78 11.64 -1.52
N VAL A 117 -9.70 11.26 -2.41
CA VAL A 117 -9.40 10.29 -3.48
C VAL A 117 -8.37 10.83 -4.49
N TYR A 118 -8.32 12.15 -4.68
CA TYR A 118 -7.31 12.76 -5.55
C TYR A 118 -5.97 12.90 -4.84
N GLU A 119 -5.95 13.09 -3.52
CA GLU A 119 -4.73 13.03 -2.73
C GLU A 119 -4.11 11.64 -2.77
N VAL A 120 -4.93 10.59 -2.60
CA VAL A 120 -4.48 9.18 -2.75
C VAL A 120 -3.92 8.93 -4.16
N LEU A 121 -4.62 9.39 -5.20
CA LEU A 121 -4.17 9.19 -6.58
C LEU A 121 -2.84 9.91 -6.84
N GLU A 122 -2.66 11.12 -6.31
CA GLU A 122 -1.41 11.86 -6.51
C GLU A 122 -0.26 11.22 -5.74
N PHE A 123 -0.51 10.77 -4.51
CA PHE A 123 0.46 9.97 -3.77
C PHE A 123 0.88 8.70 -4.53
N GLU A 124 -0.07 7.93 -5.08
CA GLU A 124 0.27 6.75 -5.88
C GLU A 124 1.06 7.07 -7.15
N ARG A 125 0.82 8.24 -7.77
CA ARG A 125 1.61 8.72 -8.91
C ARG A 125 3.04 9.01 -8.50
N GLU A 126 3.24 9.79 -7.44
CA GLU A 126 4.57 10.09 -6.91
C GLU A 126 5.31 8.80 -6.54
N LEU A 127 4.63 7.88 -5.87
CA LEU A 127 5.18 6.56 -5.52
C LEU A 127 5.57 5.77 -6.77
N SER A 128 4.74 5.76 -7.82
CA SER A 128 5.04 5.07 -9.08
C SER A 128 6.24 5.66 -9.83
N LEU A 129 6.54 6.95 -9.62
CA LEU A 129 7.73 7.57 -10.21
C LEU A 129 9.02 7.10 -9.54
N LEU A 130 8.95 6.64 -8.29
CA LEU A 130 10.08 6.06 -7.54
C LEU A 130 10.32 4.58 -7.88
N THR A 131 9.36 3.88 -8.48
CA THR A 131 9.52 2.48 -8.92
C THR A 131 10.25 2.39 -10.25
N MET A 132 10.88 1.23 -10.50
CA MET A 132 11.59 1.00 -11.75
C MET A 132 10.61 0.91 -12.94
N PRO A 133 10.99 1.43 -14.12
CA PRO A 133 10.30 1.12 -15.37
C PRO A 133 10.35 -0.37 -15.67
N GLU A 134 9.30 -0.91 -16.30
CA GLU A 134 9.19 -2.35 -16.60
C GLU A 134 10.34 -2.86 -17.48
N GLU A 135 10.86 -1.99 -18.35
CA GLU A 135 12.00 -2.30 -19.23
C GLU A 135 13.31 -2.50 -18.44
N ALA A 136 13.46 -1.84 -17.29
CA ALA A 136 14.65 -1.93 -16.43
C ALA A 136 14.67 -3.19 -15.55
N VAL A 137 13.53 -3.88 -15.38
CA VAL A 137 13.40 -5.09 -14.56
C VAL A 137 14.29 -6.24 -15.10
N ARG A 138 14.58 -6.25 -16.41
CA ARG A 138 15.48 -7.23 -17.04
C ARG A 138 16.92 -7.16 -16.50
N GLU A 139 17.31 -6.01 -15.93
CA GLU A 139 18.62 -5.79 -15.31
C GLU A 139 18.58 -5.98 -13.78
N SER A 140 17.53 -6.63 -13.24
CA SER A 140 17.28 -6.79 -11.80
C SER A 140 18.49 -7.21 -10.94
N ILE A 141 19.42 -8.02 -11.49
CA ILE A 141 20.65 -8.41 -10.78
C ILE A 141 21.57 -7.22 -10.46
N MET A 142 21.55 -6.15 -11.26
CA MET A 142 22.31 -4.92 -11.04
C MET A 142 21.84 -4.17 -9.78
N PHE A 143 20.63 -4.45 -9.32
CA PHE A 143 20.05 -3.85 -8.11
C PHE A 143 20.26 -4.73 -6.88
N TYR A 144 20.92 -5.89 -7.01
CA TYR A 144 21.27 -6.71 -5.85
C TYR A 144 22.26 -5.96 -4.96
N ARG A 145 21.79 -5.55 -3.78
CA ARG A 145 22.61 -4.91 -2.75
C ARG A 145 22.41 -5.64 -1.43
N SER A 146 23.38 -6.49 -1.08
CA SER A 146 23.41 -7.12 0.25
C SER A 146 24.02 -6.15 1.25
N MET A 147 23.35 -5.97 2.39
CA MET A 147 23.81 -5.12 3.49
C MET A 147 23.28 -5.66 4.83
N THR A 148 23.88 -5.24 5.94
CA THR A 148 23.34 -5.55 7.26
C THR A 148 22.16 -4.63 7.61
N VAL A 149 21.38 -4.98 8.63
CA VAL A 149 20.32 -4.09 9.13
C VAL A 149 20.92 -2.76 9.64
N ALA A 150 22.12 -2.78 10.23
CA ALA A 150 22.80 -1.57 10.69
C ALA A 150 23.19 -0.63 9.54
N ASP A 151 23.68 -1.20 8.43
CA ASP A 151 23.98 -0.43 7.22
C ASP A 151 22.71 0.20 6.64
N LEU A 152 21.61 -0.57 6.61
CA LEU A 152 20.31 -0.08 6.15
C LEU A 152 19.79 1.07 7.03
N SER A 153 19.87 0.95 8.35
CA SER A 153 19.48 2.02 9.27
C SER A 153 20.31 3.30 9.12
N THR A 154 21.55 3.17 8.66
CA THR A 154 22.41 4.33 8.34
C THR A 154 22.03 4.94 6.99
N LEU A 155 21.67 4.11 6.01
CA LEU A 155 21.30 4.54 4.66
C LEU A 155 19.92 5.21 4.62
N ALA A 156 18.96 4.67 5.35
CA ALA A 156 17.57 5.12 5.42
C ALA A 156 17.13 5.21 6.89
N PRO A 157 17.49 6.30 7.59
CA PRO A 157 17.07 6.52 8.97
C PRO A 157 15.56 6.79 9.06
N SER A 158 14.96 6.40 10.18
CA SER A 158 13.55 6.67 10.55
C SER A 158 13.31 8.13 10.91
#